data_AF-A0A832GXQ0-F1
#
_entry.id   AF-A0A832GXQ0-F1
#
_cell.length_a   1.000
_cell.length_b   1.000
_cell.length_c   1.000
_cell.angle_alpha   90.00
_cell.angle_beta   90.00
_cell.angle_gamma   90.00
#
_symmetry.space_group_name_H-M   'P 1'
#
loop_
_entity.id
_entity.type
_entity.pdbx_description
1 polymer ?
#
loop_
_entity_poly.entity_id
_entity_poly.type
_entity_poly.pdbx_seq_one_letter_code
_entity_poly.pdbx_strand_id
1 'polypeptide(L)' 'MSELTIQLKEDEGAEEVENALRSRPSVRRLVIYVTASDRVSSIERLRSFLVNNISRTVAVYAGGERDEA' A
#
# COMPACT_ATOMS: atom_id res chain seq x y z
N MET A 1 -3.57 2.92 -18.46
CA MET A 1 -3.99 3.39 -17.13
C MET A 1 -2.73 3.37 -16.25
N SER A 2 -2.36 4.46 -15.58
CA SER A 2 -1.12 4.51 -14.79
C SER A 2 -1.28 3.76 -13.46
N GLU A 3 -0.37 2.82 -13.21
CA GLU A 3 -0.28 2.04 -11.97
C GLU A 3 0.99 2.40 -11.18
N LEU A 4 0.88 2.40 -9.86
CA LEU A 4 2.01 2.48 -8.94
C LEU A 4 1.95 1.30 -7.98
N THR A 5 3.04 0.54 -7.95
CA THR A 5 3.25 -0.57 -7.02
C THR A 5 4.16 -0.11 -5.89
N ILE A 6 3.77 -0.42 -4.66
CA ILE A 6 4.48 -0.03 -3.43
C ILE A 6 4.65 -1.29 -2.60
N GLN A 7 5.88 -1.52 -2.12
CA GLN A 7 6.19 -2.57 -1.17
C GLN A 7 6.45 -1.91 0.18
N LEU A 8 5.74 -2.37 1.21
CA LEU A 8 5.88 -1.93 2.58
C LEU A 8 6.43 -3.08 3.42
N LYS A 9 7.40 -2.76 4.26
CA LYS A 9 7.89 -3.62 5.33
C LYS A 9 6.91 -3.63 6.51
N GLU A 10 7.17 -4.55 7.44
CA GLU A 10 6.30 -4.76 8.60
C GLU A 10 6.20 -3.55 9.54
N ASP A 11 7.18 -2.66 9.53
CA ASP A 11 7.23 -1.42 10.32
C ASP A 11 6.77 -0.16 9.55
N GLU A 12 6.60 -0.26 8.23
CA GLU A 12 6.18 0.84 7.36
C GLU A 12 4.63 0.96 7.30
N GLY A 13 4.13 2.12 6.90
CA GLY A 13 2.71 2.45 6.95
C GLY A 13 2.23 3.44 5.89
N ALA A 14 1.28 4.29 6.26
CA ALA A 14 0.63 5.20 5.33
C ALA A 14 1.56 6.30 4.79
N GLU A 15 2.55 6.72 5.57
CA GLU A 15 3.45 7.81 5.21
C GLU A 15 4.31 7.49 3.99
N GLU A 16 4.79 6.25 3.89
CA GLU A 16 5.57 5.74 2.76
C GLU A 16 4.73 5.74 1.48
N VAL A 17 3.45 5.36 1.59
CA VAL A 17 2.50 5.36 0.47
C VAL A 17 2.24 6.79 -0.02
N GLU A 18 2.06 7.73 0.89
CA GLU A 18 1.87 9.15 0.56
C GLU A 18 3.10 9.75 -0.10
N ASN A 19 4.29 9.45 0.43
CA ASN A 19 5.55 9.92 -0.13
C ASN A 19 5.77 9.39 -1.55
N ALA A 20 5.49 8.11 -1.80
CA ALA A 20 5.54 7.53 -3.13
C ALA A 20 4.55 8.23 -4.09
N LEU A 21 3.34 8.54 -3.63
CA LEU A 21 2.31 9.20 -4.42
C LEU A 21 2.61 10.65 -4.76
N ARG A 22 3.29 11.41 -3.90
CA ARG A 22 3.69 12.80 -4.17
C ARG A 22 4.50 12.92 -5.47
N SER A 23 5.32 11.92 -5.78
CA SER A 23 6.11 11.88 -7.01
C SER A 23 5.28 11.55 -8.27
N ARG A 24 4.08 10.97 -8.11
CA ARG A 24 3.23 10.50 -9.21
C ARG A 24 1.73 10.75 -8.95
N PRO A 25 1.30 12.02 -8.83
CA PRO A 25 -0.06 12.36 -8.38
C PRO A 25 -1.17 11.92 -9.36
N SER A 26 -0.83 11.71 -10.64
CA SER A 26 -1.75 11.29 -11.70
C SER A 26 -2.07 9.79 -11.72
N VAL A 27 -1.43 9.00 -10.85
CA VAL A 27 -1.71 7.56 -10.71
C VAL A 27 -3.13 7.34 -10.22
N ARG A 28 -3.86 6.48 -10.92
CA ARG A 28 -5.25 6.10 -10.58
C ARG A 28 -5.40 4.72 -9.97
N ARG A 29 -4.40 3.84 -10.16
CA ARG A 29 -4.37 2.49 -9.60
C ARG A 29 -3.14 2.31 -8.72
N LEU A 30 -3.35 1.95 -7.46
CA LEU A 30 -2.32 1.68 -6.47
C LEU A 30 -2.37 0.21 -6.07
N VAL A 31 -1.21 -0.42 -6.05
CA VAL A 31 -1.04 -1.79 -5.57
C VAL A 31 -0.04 -1.76 -4.43
N ILE A 32 -0.49 -2.10 -3.22
CA ILE A 32 0.31 -2.05 -2.00
C ILE A 32 0.52 -3.48 -1.52
N TYR A 33 1.78 -3.91 -1.46
CA TYR A 33 2.18 -5.18 -0.86
C TYR A 33 2.74 -4.88 0.53
N VAL A 34 2.20 -5.51 1.56
CA VAL A 34 2.66 -5.35 2.94
C VAL A 34 3.19 -6.68 3.43
N THR A 35 4.47 -6.70 3.77
CA THR A 35 5.08 -7.82 4.50
C THR A 35 4.59 -7.73 5.93
N ALA A 36 3.85 -8.73 6.40
CA ALA A 36 3.13 -8.63 7.68
C ALA A 36 3.10 -9.95 8.43
N SER A 37 3.57 -9.96 9.68
CA SER A 37 3.31 -11.07 10.61
C SER A 37 1.86 -11.00 11.12
N ASP A 38 1.35 -9.79 11.38
CA ASP A 38 -0.07 -9.51 11.66
C ASP A 38 -0.73 -8.74 10.51
N ARG A 39 -1.57 -9.44 9.75
CA ARG A 39 -2.26 -8.89 8.57
C ARG A 39 -3.27 -7.80 8.92
N VAL A 40 -3.98 -7.93 10.04
CA VAL A 40 -5.05 -6.99 10.41
C VAL A 40 -4.43 -5.67 10.84
N SER A 41 -3.46 -5.74 11.74
CA SER A 41 -2.76 -4.56 12.24
C SER A 41 -2.05 -3.80 11.11
N SER A 42 -1.51 -4.52 10.13
CA SER A 42 -0.86 -3.93 8.96
C SER A 42 -1.83 -3.18 8.04
N ILE A 43 -3.04 -3.72 7.82
CA ILE A 43 -4.07 -3.02 7.04
C ILE A 43 -4.61 -1.80 7.80
N GLU A 44 -4.81 -1.90 9.12
CA GLU A 44 -5.27 -0.77 9.94
C GLU A 44 -4.30 0.42 9.90
N ARG A 45 -2.99 0.19 9.79
CA ARG A 45 -2.00 1.28 9.60
C ARG A 45 -2.19 2.07 8.31
N LEU A 46 -2.78 1.45 7.29
CA LEU A 46 -3.09 2.09 6.01
C LEU A 46 -4.50 2.70 5.98
N ARG A 47 -5.30 2.54 7.03
CA ARG A 47 -6.71 2.93 7.03
C ARG A 47 -6.92 4.41 6.73
N SER A 48 -6.15 5.30 7.35
CA SER A 48 -6.25 6.75 7.11
C SER A 48 -6.01 7.08 5.64
N PHE A 49 -4.97 6.48 5.05
CA PHE A 49 -4.64 6.62 3.64
C PHE A 49 -5.79 6.16 2.73
N LEU A 50 -6.35 4.97 3.00
CA LEU A 50 -7.42 4.39 2.19
C LEU A 50 -8.69 5.25 2.20
N VAL A 51 -9.07 5.76 3.39
CA VAL A 51 -10.25 6.64 3.55
C VAL A 51 -10.07 7.96 2.80
N ASN A 52 -8.85 8.50 2.74
CA ASN A 52 -8.58 9.77 2.08
C ASN A 52 -8.38 9.65 0.55
N ASN A 53 -8.27 8.43 0.01
CA ASN A 53 -7.93 8.18 -1.41
C ASN A 53 -9.06 7.50 -2.20
N ILE A 54 -10.32 7.77 -1.87
CA ILE A 54 -11.51 7.17 -2.51
C ILE A 54 -11.61 7.36 -4.03
N SER A 55 -10.90 8.35 -4.60
CA SER A 55 -10.89 8.61 -6.04
C SER A 55 -9.98 7.66 -6.84
N ARG A 56 -9.22 6.82 -6.14
CA ARG A 56 -8.27 5.87 -6.73
C ARG A 56 -8.71 4.45 -6.43
N THR A 57 -8.39 3.54 -7.34
CA THR A 57 -8.49 2.10 -7.07
C THR A 57 -7.26 1.69 -6.28
N VAL A 58 -7.45 1.17 -5.07
CA VAL A 58 -6.37 0.69 -4.21
C VAL A 58 -6.56 -0.80 -3.94
N ALA A 59 -5.56 -1.61 -4.28
CA ALA A 59 -5.48 -3.02 -3.93
C ALA A 59 -4.40 -3.22 -2.88
N VAL A 60 -4.74 -3.82 -1.74
CA VAL A 60 -3.81 -4.10 -0.64
C VAL A 60 -3.65 -5.61 -0.50
N TYR A 61 -2.41 -6.07 -0.53
CA TYR A 61 -2.03 -7.46 -0.32
C TYR A 61 -1.17 -7.56 0.92
N ALA A 62 -1.69 -8.20 1.98
CA ALA A 62 -0.93 -8.46 3.21
C ALA A 62 -0.54 -9.94 3.26
N GLY A 63 0.75 -10.23 3.25
CA GLY A 63 1.28 -11.60 3.27
C GLY A 63 2.70 -11.66 3.85
N GLY A 64 3.04 -12.76 4.52
CA GLY A 64 4.43 -13.09 4.83
C GLY A 64 5.18 -13.44 3.55
N GLU A 65 6.52 -13.32 3.58
CA GLU A 65 7.42 -13.39 2.42
C GLU A 65 6.89 -14.30 1.30
N ARG A 66 6.72 -13.68 0.13
CA ARG A 66 6.40 -14.39 -1.10
C ARG A 66 7.68 -15.14 -1.50
N ASP A 67 7.83 -16.37 -1.02
CA ASP A 67 8.78 -17.33 -1.59
C ASP A 67 8.39 -17.52 -3.06
N GLU A 68 9.06 -16.82 -3.95
CA GLU A 68 9.14 -17.21 -5.36
C GLU A 68 10.12 -18.39 -5.42
N ALA A 69 9.56 -19.60 -5.35
CA ALA A 69 10.22 -20.86 -5.69
C ALA A 69 9.99 -21.24 -7.16
#